data_AF-A0A2E5JQS2-F1
#
_entry.id   AF-A0A2E5JQS2-F1
#
_cell.length_a   1.000
_cell.length_b   1.000
_cell.length_c   1.000
_cell.angle_alpha   90.00
_cell.angle_beta   90.00
_cell.angle_gamma   90.00
#
_symmetry.space_group_name_H-M   'P 1'
#
loop_
_entity.id
_entity.type
_entity.pdbx_description
1 polymer ?
#
loop_
_entity_poly.entity_id
_entity_poly.type
_entity_poly.pdbx_seq_one_letter_code
_entity_poly.pdbx_strand_id
1 'polypeptide(L)' 'MDEIIENRILPYVKDDKTQNVWNSWCPDDRDLIFLDRDGSYFTKINLNTEFPEVNIRDIIDSLLDS' A
#
# COMPACT_ATOMS: atom_id res chain seq x y z
N MET A 1 -16.44 -15.21 -14.03
CA MET A 1 -15.93 -14.63 -12.78
C MET A 1 -14.61 -15.32 -12.48
N ASP A 2 -13.58 -14.53 -12.19
CA ASP A 2 -12.44 -14.38 -13.10
C ASP A 2 -11.19 -15.20 -12.70
N GLU A 3 -10.47 -15.71 -13.70
CA GLU A 3 -9.22 -16.50 -13.60
C GLU A 3 -8.13 -15.85 -12.71
N ILE A 4 -8.22 -14.53 -12.47
CA ILE A 4 -7.23 -13.73 -11.73
C ILE A 4 -7.06 -14.18 -10.25
N ILE A 5 -8.02 -14.95 -9.71
CA ILE A 5 -8.08 -15.31 -8.28
C ILE A 5 -7.55 -16.73 -7.99
N GLU A 6 -7.41 -17.60 -9.00
CA GLU A 6 -6.94 -18.97 -8.77
C GLU A 6 -5.45 -18.99 -8.38
N ASN A 7 -5.13 -19.69 -7.29
CA ASN A 7 -3.77 -19.92 -6.75
C ASN A 7 -3.01 -18.71 -6.17
N ARG A 8 -3.70 -17.61 -5.83
CA ARG A 8 -3.04 -16.53 -5.07
C ARG A 8 -2.89 -16.90 -3.59
N ILE A 9 -1.63 -16.88 -3.13
CA ILE A 9 -1.24 -17.13 -1.73
C ILE A 9 -1.41 -15.85 -0.87
N LEU A 10 -1.61 -14.70 -1.52
CA LEU A 10 -1.80 -13.41 -0.85
C LEU A 10 -3.29 -13.04 -0.84
N PRO A 11 -3.82 -12.50 0.28
CA PRO A 11 -5.17 -12.00 0.34
C PRO A 11 -5.35 -10.90 -0.71
N TYR A 12 -6.35 -11.05 -1.58
CA TYR A 12 -6.75 -9.98 -2.47
C TYR A 12 -7.67 -9.05 -1.71
N VAL A 13 -7.38 -7.75 -1.73
CA VAL A 13 -8.24 -6.73 -1.14
C VAL A 13 -8.98 -6.05 -2.28
N LYS A 14 -10.31 -6.16 -2.27
CA LYS A 14 -11.18 -5.39 -3.15
C LYS A 14 -11.74 -4.23 -2.35
N ASP A 15 -11.56 -3.02 -2.87
CA ASP A 15 -12.13 -1.83 -2.25
C ASP A 15 -13.65 -1.84 -2.35
N ASP A 16 -14.29 -1.35 -1.30
CA ASP A 16 -15.73 -1.27 -1.23
C ASP A 16 -16.20 0.13 -1.64
N LYS A 17 -17.39 0.20 -2.24
CA LYS A 17 -17.92 1.45 -2.78
C LYS A 17 -18.21 2.51 -1.70
N THR A 18 -18.29 2.10 -0.43
CA THR A 18 -18.62 2.97 0.70
C THR A 18 -17.38 3.67 1.21
N GLN A 19 -16.30 2.92 1.45
CA GLN A 19 -15.04 3.49 1.95
C GLN A 19 -14.21 4.10 0.82
N ASN A 20 -14.29 3.54 -0.40
CA ASN A 20 -13.64 4.06 -1.60
C ASN A 20 -12.17 4.44 -1.35
N VAL A 21 -11.48 3.53 -0.65
CA VAL A 21 -10.15 3.72 -0.08
C VAL A 21 -9.16 4.08 -1.19
N TRP A 22 -9.26 3.42 -2.35
CA TRP A 22 -8.33 3.68 -3.45
C TRP A 22 -8.50 5.09 -4.02
N ASN A 23 -9.71 5.62 -4.14
CA ASN A 23 -9.88 7.01 -4.56
C ASN A 23 -9.37 8.01 -3.52
N SER A 24 -9.43 7.66 -2.23
CA SER A 24 -8.92 8.54 -1.16
C SER A 24 -7.39 8.56 -1.15
N TRP A 25 -6.77 7.39 -1.28
CA TRP A 25 -5.31 7.24 -1.26
C TRP A 25 -4.65 7.60 -2.60
N CYS A 26 -5.45 7.66 -3.69
CA CYS A 26 -5.01 7.95 -5.05
C CYS A 26 -3.73 7.16 -5.43
N PRO A 27 -3.72 5.81 -5.37
CA PRO A 27 -2.54 5.05 -5.72
C PRO A 27 -2.29 5.12 -7.23
N ASP A 28 -1.02 5.25 -7.58
CA ASP A 28 -0.49 5.09 -8.93
C ASP A 28 0.07 3.67 -9.10
N ASP A 29 0.36 3.29 -10.34
CA ASP A 29 0.98 2.01 -10.63
C ASP A 29 2.31 1.88 -9.87
N ARG A 30 2.43 0.77 -9.12
CA ARG A 30 3.58 0.39 -8.31
C ARG A 30 3.84 1.30 -7.11
N ASP A 31 2.81 1.90 -6.55
CA ASP A 31 2.91 2.50 -5.22
C ASP A 31 3.06 1.45 -4.11
N LEU A 32 4.02 1.68 -3.23
CA LEU A 32 4.14 1.05 -1.92
C LEU A 32 3.50 1.97 -0.88
N ILE A 33 2.43 1.50 -0.25
CA ILE A 33 1.65 2.27 0.73
C ILE A 33 2.09 1.88 2.14
N PHE A 34 2.23 2.88 2.99
CA PHE A 34 2.56 2.74 4.40
C PHE A 34 1.38 3.19 5.25
N LEU A 35 1.00 2.34 6.19
CA LEU A 35 -0.04 2.62 7.18
C LEU A 35 0.61 2.72 8.57
N ASP A 36 0.03 3.50 9.45
CA ASP A 36 0.41 3.51 10.86
C ASP A 36 -0.11 2.26 11.62
N ARG A 37 0.20 2.18 12.92
CA ARG A 37 -0.19 1.06 13.77
C ARG A 37 -1.71 0.90 13.94
N ASP A 38 -2.46 1.98 13.76
CA ASP A 38 -3.92 1.98 13.82
C ASP A 38 -4.55 1.65 12.46
N GLY A 39 -3.74 1.48 11.42
CA GLY A 39 -4.17 1.19 10.05
C GLY A 39 -4.56 2.44 9.26
N SER A 40 -4.24 3.64 9.75
CA SER A 40 -4.47 4.88 9.02
C SER A 40 -3.39 5.10 7.97
N TYR A 41 -3.75 5.73 6.85
CA TYR A 41 -2.80 6.07 5.81
C TYR A 41 -1.73 7.04 6.31
N PHE A 42 -0.45 6.68 6.15
CA PHE A 42 0.67 7.52 6.51
C PHE A 42 1.30 8.18 5.27
N THR A 43 1.80 7.37 4.33
CA THR A 43 2.41 7.87 3.09
C THR A 43 2.46 6.79 2.00
N LYS A 44 2.90 7.16 0.81
CA LYS A 44 3.19 6.25 -0.31
C LYS A 44 4.52 6.59 -0.99
N ILE A 45 5.20 5.57 -1.51
CA ILE A 45 6.34 5.74 -2.43
C ILE A 45 6.03 5.05 -3.75
N ASN A 46 6.24 5.76 -4.86
CA ASN A 46 6.13 5.16 -6.18
C ASN A 46 7.42 4.43 -6.59
N LEU A 47 7.31 3.15 -6.98
CA LEU A 47 8.46 2.30 -7.32
C LEU A 47 8.78 2.26 -8.82
N ASN A 48 8.23 3.16 -9.65
CA ASN A 48 8.40 3.09 -11.10
C ASN A 48 9.86 3.21 -11.55
N THR A 49 10.66 4.03 -10.88
CA THR A 49 12.06 4.27 -11.25
C THR A 49 13.01 3.24 -10.64
N GLU A 50 12.96 3.04 -9.33
CA GLU A 50 13.87 2.17 -8.58
C GLU A 50 13.24 1.70 -7.27
N PHE A 51 13.95 0.85 -6.52
CA PHE A 51 13.58 0.44 -5.17
C PHE A 51 14.41 1.22 -4.13
N PRO A 52 13.89 2.32 -3.56
CA PRO A 52 14.66 3.19 -2.67
C PRO A 52 14.72 2.61 -1.25
N GLU A 53 15.52 1.55 -1.06
CA GLU A 53 15.58 0.77 0.17
C GLU A 53 15.84 1.63 1.43
N VAL A 54 16.77 2.59 1.35
CA VAL A 54 17.08 3.48 2.48
C VAL A 54 15.86 4.29 2.89
N ASN A 55 15.17 4.88 1.91
CA ASN A 55 14.01 5.72 2.18
C ASN A 55 12.81 4.92 2.73
N ILE A 56 12.66 3.68 2.25
CA ILE A 56 11.67 2.73 2.79
C ILE A 56 11.97 2.41 4.26
N ARG A 57 13.25 2.15 4.61
CA ARG A 57 13.66 1.89 6.00
C ARG A 57 13.41 3.11 6.90
N ASP A 58 13.76 4.31 6.45
CA ASP A 58 13.54 5.54 7.21
C ASP A 58 12.04 5.75 7.54
N ILE A 59 11.14 5.43 6.61
CA ILE A 59 9.69 5.51 6.84
C ILE A 59 9.24 4.46 7.85
N ILE A 60 9.75 3.23 7.75
CA ILE A 60 9.43 2.17 8.71
C ILE A 60 9.89 2.56 10.12
N ASP A 61 11.10 3.08 10.26
CA ASP A 61 11.64 3.51 11.55
C ASP A 61 10.79 4.66 12.14
N SER A 62 10.38 5.63 11.32
CA SER A 62 9.46 6.70 11.74
C SER A 62 8.12 6.17 12.26
N LEU A 63 7.60 5.08 11.68
CA LEU A 63 6.35 4.44 12.12
C LEU A 63 6.52 3.62 13.40
N LEU A 64 7.73 3.14 13.69
CA LEU A 64 8.03 2.39 14.90
C LEU A 64 8.24 3.30 16.12
N ASP A 65 8.73 4.52 15.90
CA ASP A 65 8.93 5.53 16.93
C ASP A 65 7.66 6.34 17.27
N SER A 66 6.57 6.14 16.51
CA SER A 66 5.26 6.79 16.69
C SER A 66 4.31 6.06 17.64
#